data_AF-D7LBS0-F1
#
_entry.id   AF-D7LBS0-F1
#
_cell.length_a   1.000
_cell.length_b   1.000
_cell.length_c   1.000
_cell.angle_alpha   90.00
_cell.angle_beta   90.00
_cell.angle_gamma   90.00
#
_symmetry.space_group_name_H-M   'P 1'
#
loop_
_entity.id
_entity.type
_entity.pdbx_description
1 polymer ?
#
loop_
_entity_poly.entity_id
_entity_poly.type
_entity_poly.pdbx_seq_one_letter_code
_entity_poly.pdbx_strand_id
1 'polypeptide(L)' 'MAATENHSEGDTKIDLKTVEPKYFICSTPGNCLGGMKLAITVVASPSSPPTPESPPADGTHEADSGSTTPPPPPPHK' A
#
# COMPACT_ATOMS: atom_id res chain seq x y z
N MET A 1 -19.50 -27.74 3.23
CA MET A 1 -18.59 -26.68 2.74
C MET A 1 -17.30 -26.83 3.52
N ALA A 2 -16.23 -27.31 2.89
CA ALA A 2 -14.91 -27.31 3.50
C ALA A 2 -14.30 -25.91 3.33
N ALA A 3 -13.64 -25.39 4.37
CA ALA A 3 -12.85 -24.18 4.21
C ALA A 3 -11.69 -24.50 3.25
N THR A 4 -11.45 -23.63 2.27
CA THR A 4 -10.29 -23.78 1.37
C THR A 4 -9.00 -23.48 2.11
N GLU A 5 -9.04 -22.62 3.13
CA GLU A 5 -7.89 -22.18 3.92
C GLU A 5 -8.27 -22.12 5.42
N ASN A 6 -7.31 -22.36 6.30
CA ASN A 6 -7.48 -22.27 7.76
C ASN A 6 -6.32 -21.49 8.38
N HIS A 7 -6.62 -20.60 9.32
CA HIS A 7 -5.64 -19.77 10.02
C HIS A 7 -5.95 -19.71 11.52
N SER A 8 -4.91 -19.71 12.37
CA SER A 8 -5.02 -19.75 13.83
C SER A 8 -4.12 -18.75 14.57
N GLU A 9 -3.49 -17.82 13.84
CA GLU A 9 -2.39 -16.97 14.34
C GLU A 9 -2.87 -15.68 15.05
N GLY A 10 -4.18 -15.54 15.26
CA GLY A 10 -4.79 -14.41 15.96
C GLY A 10 -4.95 -13.13 15.13
N ASP A 11 -4.04 -12.87 14.17
CA ASP A 11 -4.11 -11.73 13.23
C ASP A 11 -4.02 -12.22 11.78
N THR A 12 -5.12 -12.77 11.26
CA THR A 12 -5.17 -13.31 9.89
C THR A 12 -5.47 -12.20 8.88
N LYS A 13 -4.59 -12.02 7.89
CA LYS A 13 -4.80 -11.12 6.74
C LYS A 13 -5.13 -11.92 5.48
N ILE A 14 -6.18 -11.53 4.78
CA ILE A 14 -6.66 -12.22 3.57
C ILE A 14 -6.91 -11.20 2.46
N ASP A 15 -6.17 -11.34 1.36
CA ASP A 15 -6.37 -10.51 0.16
C ASP A 15 -7.62 -10.94 -0.63
N LEU A 16 -8.44 -9.96 -1.00
CA LEU A 16 -9.66 -10.15 -1.79
C LEU A 16 -9.39 -9.88 -3.27
N LYS A 17 -8.92 -10.91 -3.99
CA LYS A 17 -8.45 -10.79 -5.38
C LYS A 17 -9.56 -10.94 -6.42
N THR A 18 -10.68 -11.55 -6.07
CA THR A 18 -11.78 -11.84 -6.98
C THR A 18 -13.06 -11.14 -6.54
N VAL A 19 -13.82 -10.64 -7.51
CA VAL A 19 -15.11 -9.98 -7.29
C VAL A 19 -16.20 -11.05 -7.12
N GLU A 20 -16.30 -11.59 -5.90
CA GLU A 20 -17.26 -12.62 -5.51
C GLU A 20 -17.55 -12.54 -3.99
N PRO A 21 -18.73 -12.98 -3.51
CA PRO A 21 -18.94 -13.21 -2.10
C PRO A 21 -17.89 -14.15 -1.48
N LYS A 22 -17.28 -13.74 -0.36
CA LYS A 22 -16.33 -14.52 0.41
C LYS A 22 -16.85 -14.77 1.82
N TYR A 23 -16.80 -16.02 2.26
CA TYR A 23 -17.31 -16.46 3.56
C TYR A 23 -16.17 -16.88 4.47
N PHE A 24 -16.22 -16.46 5.73
CA PHE A 24 -15.25 -16.77 6.76
C PHE A 24 -15.99 -17.28 7.99
N ILE A 25 -15.51 -18.38 8.56
CA ILE A 25 -16.08 -18.99 9.76
C ILE A 25 -14.96 -19.41 10.71
N CYS A 26 -15.25 -19.41 12.00
CA CYS A 26 -14.44 -20.15 12.95
C CYS A 26 -14.91 -21.61 13.00
N SER A 27 -14.02 -22.54 12.66
CA SER A 27 -14.32 -23.99 12.68
C SER A 27 -14.37 -24.59 14.08
N THR A 28 -13.98 -23.84 15.11
CA THR A 28 -14.09 -24.28 16.51
C THR A 28 -15.55 -24.62 16.82
N PRO A 29 -15.83 -25.80 17.41
CA PRO A 29 -17.19 -26.19 17.76
C PRO A 29 -17.92 -25.11 18.54
N GLY A 30 -19.14 -24.76 18.11
CA GLY A 30 -19.96 -23.75 18.76
C GLY A 30 -19.69 -22.30 18.32
N ASN A 31 -18.48 -21.93 17.89
CA ASN A 31 -18.15 -20.53 17.59
C ASN A 31 -18.93 -19.98 16.38
N CYS A 32 -19.05 -20.75 15.29
CA CYS A 32 -19.83 -20.33 14.11
C CYS A 32 -21.33 -20.18 14.44
N LEU A 33 -21.89 -21.11 15.22
CA LEU A 33 -23.28 -21.05 15.70
C LEU A 33 -23.48 -19.88 16.68
N GLY A 34 -22.45 -19.57 17.46
CA GLY A 34 -22.38 -18.42 18.37
C GLY A 34 -22.12 -17.08 17.65
N GLY A 35 -22.00 -17.07 16.32
CA GLY A 35 -21.93 -15.83 15.53
C GLY A 35 -20.53 -15.47 15.01
N MET A 36 -19.50 -16.29 15.25
CA MET A 36 -18.16 -16.08 14.68
C MET A 36 -18.13 -16.52 13.21
N LYS A 37 -18.83 -15.76 12.37
CA LYS A 37 -18.94 -15.91 10.93
C LYS A 37 -19.07 -14.54 10.25
N LEU A 38 -18.53 -14.42 9.05
CA LEU A 38 -18.53 -13.20 8.25
C LEU A 38 -18.78 -13.53 6.78
N ALA A 39 -19.64 -12.76 6.14
CA ALA A 39 -19.83 -12.77 4.69
C ALA A 39 -19.42 -11.40 4.15
N ILE A 40 -18.46 -11.38 3.23
CA ILE A 40 -17.97 -10.17 2.57
C ILE A 40 -18.45 -10.21 1.13
N THR A 41 -19.12 -9.16 0.67
CA THR A 41 -19.39 -8.98 -0.76
C THR A 41 -18.24 -8.20 -1.36
N VAL A 42 -17.42 -8.86 -2.19
CA VAL A 42 -16.31 -8.18 -2.87
C VAL A 42 -16.84 -7.57 -4.15
N VAL A 43 -16.61 -6.27 -4.32
CA VAL A 43 -16.96 -5.50 -5.52
C VAL A 43 -15.69 -5.05 -6.23
N ALA A 44 -15.81 -4.67 -7.50
CA ALA A 44 -14.69 -4.13 -8.25
C ALA A 44 -14.19 -2.82 -7.63
N SER A 45 -12.87 -2.68 -7.52
CA SER A 45 -12.25 -1.42 -7.12
C SER A 45 -12.53 -0.35 -8.17
N PRO A 46 -12.89 0.89 -7.78
CA PRO A 46 -12.98 1.98 -8.73
C PRO A 46 -11.60 2.22 -9.36
N SER A 47 -11.55 2.46 -10.67
CA SER A 47 -10.33 2.89 -11.33
C SER A 47 -9.98 4.31 -10.88
N SER A 48 -8.73 4.50 -10.44
CA SER A 48 -8.22 5.86 -10.22
C SER A 48 -8.15 6.60 -11.56
N PRO A 49 -8.49 7.90 -11.60
CA PRO A 49 -8.22 8.71 -12.78
C PRO A 49 -6.72 8.73 -13.07
N PRO A 50 -6.30 8.87 -14.34
CA PRO A 50 -4.89 8.98 -14.67
C PRO A 50 -4.29 10.18 -13.92
N THR A 51 -3.12 9.97 -13.31
CA THR A 51 -2.31 11.06 -12.78
C THR A 51 -1.92 11.95 -13.96
N PRO A 52 -2.11 13.28 -13.90
CA PRO A 52 -1.59 14.18 -14.92
C PRO A 52 -0.08 13.99 -15.04
N GLU A 53 0.41 13.74 -16.25
CA GLU A 53 1.86 13.79 -16.50
C GLU A 53 2.34 15.21 -16.24
N SER A 54 3.39 15.34 -15.43
CA SER A 54 4.09 16.60 -15.26
C SER A 54 4.74 16.95 -16.61
N PRO A 55 4.62 18.20 -17.11
CA PRO A 55 5.29 18.58 -18.35
C PRO A 55 6.80 18.34 -18.22
N PRO A 56 7.49 17.94 -19.31
CA PRO A 56 8.94 17.81 -19.29
C PRO A 56 9.56 19.16 -18.89
N ALA A 57 10.50 19.12 -17.95
CA ALA A 57 11.34 20.28 -17.69
C ALA A 57 12.22 20.49 -18.92
N ASP A 58 11.88 21.48 -19.75
CA ASP A 58 12.76 22.00 -20.79
C ASP A 58 14.07 22.44 -20.13
N GLY A 59 15.08 21.59 -20.23
CA GLY A 59 16.44 21.97 -19.93
C GLY A 59 16.93 22.89 -21.03
N THR A 60 17.20 24.15 -20.72
CA THR A 60 18.39 24.91 -21.17
C THR A 60 18.42 26.25 -20.43
N HIS A 61 19.32 26.40 -19.48
CA HIS A 61 20.08 27.65 -19.26
C HIS A 61 21.42 27.24 -18.63
N GLU A 62 22.35 26.79 -19.48
CA GLU A 62 23.77 26.92 -19.18
C GLU A 62 24.15 28.37 -19.49
N ALA A 63 24.53 29.11 -18.46
CA ALA A 63 25.43 30.24 -18.56
C ALA A 63 26.27 30.26 -17.28
N ASP A 64 27.42 29.60 -17.39
CA ASP A 64 28.60 29.82 -16.56
C ASP A 64 28.99 31.31 -16.55
N SER A 65 29.08 31.91 -15.36
CA SER A 65 30.06 32.96 -15.03
C SER A 65 29.87 33.53 -13.62
N GLY A 66 30.84 33.28 -12.73
CA GLY A 66 31.31 34.29 -11.77
C GLY A 66 31.38 33.91 -10.27
N SER A 67 32.56 33.44 -9.82
CA SER A 67 33.37 33.96 -8.68
C SER A 67 32.67 34.59 -7.45
N THR A 68 33.00 34.33 -6.18
CA THR A 68 34.12 33.67 -5.48
C THR A 68 33.64 33.24 -4.06
N THR A 69 33.97 32.03 -3.62
CA THR A 69 33.85 31.64 -2.20
C THR A 69 35.11 32.12 -1.45
N PRO A 70 34.99 32.80 -0.29
CA PRO A 70 36.15 33.22 0.49
C PRO A 70 36.92 32.01 1.07
N PRO A 71 38.24 32.13 1.31
CA PRO A 71 39.05 31.02 1.79
C PRO A 71 38.68 30.61 3.23
N PRO A 72 38.97 29.36 3.62
CA PRO A 72 38.66 28.86 4.96
C PRO A 72 39.51 29.56 6.05
N PRO A 73 39.00 29.65 7.30
CA PRO A 73 39.73 30.23 8.41
C PRO A 73 40.94 29.36 8.85
N PRO A 74 41.99 29.96 9.42
CA PRO A 74 43.21 29.25 9.83
C PRO A 74 42.98 28.32 11.04
N PRO A 75 43.79 27.27 11.21
CA PRO A 75 43.65 26.32 12.31
C PRO A 75 44.06 26.95 13.65
N HIS A 76 43.23 26.74 14.67
CA HIS A 76 43.57 27.06 16.06
C HIS A 76 44.48 25.98 16.65
N LYS A 77 45.49 26.44 17.40
CA LYS A 77 46.57 25.67 18.02
C LYS A 77 46.12 24.97 19.30
#